data_AF-A0A6J4T1T7-F1
#
_entry.id   AF-A0A6J4T1T7-F1
#
_cell.length_a   1.000
_cell.length_b   1.000
_cell.length_c   1.000
_cell.angle_alpha   90.00
_cell.angle_beta   90.00
_cell.angle_gamma   90.00
#
_symmetry.space_group_name_H-M   'P 1'
#
loop_
_entity.id
_entity.type
_entity.pdbx_description
1 polymer ?
#
loop_
_entity_poly.entity_id
_entity_poly.type
_entity_poly.pdbx_seq_one_letter_code
_entity_poly.pdbx_strand_id
1 'polypeptide(L)' 'MPADEIIRMSGASSGAVQMALLELDLAGRLDRHAGGKVSLRTA' A
#
# COMPACT_ATOMS: atom_id res chain seq x y z
N MET A 1 7.62 -2.23 -0.38
CA MET A 1 7.88 -1.10 0.53
C MET A 1 7.01 -1.22 1.76
N PRO A 2 7.53 -0.97 2.98
CA PRO A 2 6.72 -0.86 4.20
C PRO A 2 5.61 0.20 4.06
N ALA A 3 4.42 -0.06 4.63
CA ALA A 3 3.27 0.86 4.52
C ALA A 3 3.50 2.20 5.24
N ASP A 4 4.23 2.21 6.34
CA ASP A 4 4.65 3.41 7.08
C ASP A 4 5.60 4.29 6.25
N GLU A 5 6.46 3.68 5.44
CA GLU A 5 7.31 4.41 4.51
C GLU A 5 6.50 5.06 3.37
N ILE A 6 5.45 4.40 2.87
CA ILE A 6 4.51 5.02 1.92
C ILE A 6 3.83 6.24 2.56
N ILE A 7 3.39 6.14 3.81
CA ILE A 7 2.80 7.26 4.55
C ILE A 7 3.78 8.42 4.65
N ARG A 8 5.02 8.15 5.08
CA ARG A 8 6.06 9.18 5.22
C ARG A 8 6.40 9.87 3.89
N MET A 9 6.51 9.12 2.80
CA MET A 9 6.92 9.65 1.49
C MET A 9 5.79 10.34 0.73
N SER A 10 4.54 9.89 0.90
CA SER A 10 3.39 10.48 0.22
C SER A 10 2.92 11.80 0.84
N GLY A 11 3.21 12.03 2.13
CA GLY A 11 2.66 13.15 2.89
C GLY A 11 1.15 13.05 3.16
N ALA A 12 0.51 11.95 2.77
CA ALA A 12 -0.90 11.71 3.00
C ALA A 12 -1.14 11.20 4.43
N SER A 13 -2.37 11.34 4.93
CA SER A 13 -2.75 10.74 6.20
C SER A 13 -2.67 9.21 6.14
N SER A 14 -2.40 8.56 7.27
CA SER A 14 -2.40 7.10 7.36
C SER A 14 -3.70 6.50 6.80
N GLY A 15 -4.86 7.09 7.14
CA GLY A 15 -6.16 6.64 6.63
C GLY A 15 -6.27 6.71 5.10
N ALA A 16 -5.77 7.78 4.47
CA ALA A 16 -5.78 7.91 3.02
C ALA A 16 -4.90 6.86 2.33
N VAL A 17 -3.71 6.57 2.88
CA VAL A 17 -2.84 5.52 2.37
C VAL A 17 -3.47 4.14 2.52
N GLN A 18 -4.06 3.84 3.68
CA GLN A 18 -4.70 2.55 3.90
C GLN A 18 -5.90 2.34 2.98
N MET A 19 -6.70 3.38 2.72
CA MET A 19 -7.78 3.33 1.73
C MET A 19 -7.26 3.03 0.32
N ALA A 20 -6.24 3.76 -0.14
CA ALA A 20 -5.66 3.52 -1.46
C ALA A 20 -5.06 2.11 -1.61
N LEU A 21 -4.40 1.60 -0.56
CA LEU A 21 -3.87 0.24 -0.56
C LEU A 21 -4.99 -0.81 -0.58
N LEU A 22 -6.08 -0.60 0.16
CA LEU A 22 -7.26 -1.47 0.14
C LEU A 22 -7.90 -1.51 -1.26
N GLU A 23 -8.05 -0.37 -1.92
CA GLU A 23 -8.59 -0.29 -3.28
C GLU A 23 -7.72 -1.07 -4.28
N LEU A 24 -6.40 -0.92 -4.20
CA LEU A 24 -5.46 -1.67 -5.05
C LEU A 24 -5.52 -3.18 -4.79
N ASP A 25 -5.69 -3.58 -3.53
CA ASP A 25 -5.81 -4.99 -3.13
C ASP A 25 -7.11 -5.61 -3.67
N LEU A 26 -8.24 -4.91 -3.51
CA LEU A 26 -9.53 -5.33 -4.07
C LEU A 26 -9.51 -5.38 -5.61
N ALA A 27 -8.73 -4.51 -6.25
CA ALA A 27 -8.52 -4.52 -7.70
C ALA A 27 -7.54 -5.63 -8.16
N GLY A 28 -6.95 -6.41 -7.24
CA GLY A 28 -5.98 -7.46 -7.57
C GLY A 28 -4.63 -6.93 -8.08
N ARG A 29 -4.30 -5.67 -7.75
CA ARG A 29 -3.09 -4.96 -8.21
C ARG A 29 -2.02 -4.80 -7.13
N LEU A 30 -2.25 -5.36 -5.95
CA LEU A 30 -1.35 -5.28 -4.80
C LEU A 30 -0.93 -6.69 -4.36
N ASP A 31 0.34 -6.86 -4.02
CA ASP A 31 0.82 -8.03 -3.28
C ASP A 31 1.20 -7.61 -1.85
N ARG A 32 0.75 -8.41 -0.88
CA ARG A 32 1.10 -8.25 0.54
C ARG A 32 2.21 -9.21 0.93
N HIS A 33 3.19 -8.68 1.65
CA HIS A 33 4.37 -9.43 2.10
C HIS A 33 4.45 -9.42 3.63
N ALA A 34 5.27 -10.31 4.18
CA ALA A 34 5.57 -10.31 5.61
C ALA A 34 6.14 -8.96 6.07
N GLY A 35 5.88 -8.60 7.33
CA GLY A 35 6.35 -7.35 7.92
C GLY A 35 5.65 -6.09 7.37
N GLY A 36 4.39 -6.20 6.93
CA GLY A 36 3.58 -5.04 6.51
C GLY A 36 4.07 -4.36 5.22
N LYS A 37 4.84 -5.09 4.41
CA LYS A 37 5.36 -4.60 3.13
C LYS A 37 4.35 -4.88 2.01
N VAL A 38 4.29 -3.96 1.05
CA VAL A 38 3.44 -4.08 -0.15
C VAL A 38 4.25 -3.83 -1.42
N SER A 39 3.82 -4.43 -2.53
CA SER A 39 4.30 -4.10 -3.88
C SER A 39 3.13 -4.03 -4.85
N LEU A 40 3.32 -3.31 -5.97
CA LEU A 40 2.39 -3.40 -7.08
C LEU A 40 2.59 -4.73 -7.80
N ARG A 41 1.48 -5.33 -8.23
CA ARG A 41 1.50 -6.47 -9.13
C ARG A 41 1.65 -5.96 -10.56
N THR A 42 2.74 -6.31 -11.22
CA THR A 42 2.90 -6.10 -12.66
C THR A 42 2.07 -7.14 -13.40
N ALA A 43 1.27 -6.70 -14.36
CA ALA A 43 0.57 -7.59 -15.29
C ALA A 43 1.57 -8.28 -16.23
#